data_AF-A0AAD5R8J8-F1
#
_entry.id   AF-A0AAD5R8J8-F1
#
_cell.length_a   1.000
_cell.length_b   1.000
_cell.length_c   1.000
_cell.angle_alpha   90.00
_cell.angle_beta   90.00
_cell.angle_gamma   90.00
#
_symmetry.space_group_name_H-M   'P 1'
#
loop_
_entity.id
_entity.type
_entity.pdbx_description
1 polymer ?
#
loop_
_entity_poly.entity_id
_entity_poly.type
_entity_poly.pdbx_seq_one_letter_code
_entity_poly.pdbx_strand_id
1 'polypeptide(L)'
;MDAVVKETHADYFHIFEFYFVHCSTIEIQPDLVFTINGVKYIVTPQDYIKESGLGKEFCALSIFDATSRGFGAPWVFGSTWISSFCNIYDIGQKRIGFAKPITSAA
;
A
#
# COMPACT_ATOMS: atom_id res chain seq x y z
N MET A 1 7.97 4.77 -7.60
CA MET A 1 8.03 3.50 -6.86
C MET A 1 9.44 3.05 -6.46
N ASP A 2 10.50 3.74 -6.89
CA ASP A 2 11.89 3.23 -6.88
C ASP A 2 12.37 2.68 -5.53
N ALA A 3 12.09 3.38 -4.43
CA ALA A 3 12.47 2.92 -3.10
C ALA A 3 11.76 1.62 -2.71
N VAL A 4 10.46 1.51 -2.98
CA VAL A 4 9.68 0.30 -2.67
C VAL A 4 10.20 -0.87 -3.49
N VAL A 5 10.44 -0.67 -4.80
CA VAL A 5 10.97 -1.73 -5.68
C VAL A 5 12.35 -2.20 -5.23
N LYS A 6 13.23 -1.26 -4.89
CA LYS A 6 14.58 -1.56 -4.41
C LYS A 6 14.57 -2.43 -3.15
N GLU A 7 13.75 -2.07 -2.16
CA GLU A 7 13.70 -2.77 -0.87
C GLU A 7 12.92 -4.08 -0.95
N THR A 8 11.90 -4.17 -1.81
CA THR A 8 11.08 -5.38 -1.94
C THR A 8 11.62 -6.41 -2.93
N HIS A 9 12.59 -6.01 -3.75
CA HIS A 9 13.09 -6.77 -4.89
C HIS A 9 11.98 -7.19 -5.87
N ALA A 10 10.97 -6.33 -6.03
CA ALA A 10 9.84 -6.63 -6.89
C ALA A 10 10.17 -6.49 -8.38
N ASP A 11 9.67 -7.43 -9.17
CA ASP A 11 9.81 -7.42 -10.63
C ASP A 11 8.59 -6.80 -11.29
N TYR A 12 8.80 -5.98 -12.32
CA TYR A 12 7.70 -5.38 -13.08
C TYR A 12 7.21 -6.31 -14.19
N PHE A 13 5.93 -6.65 -14.17
CA PHE A 13 5.30 -7.51 -15.18
C PHE A 13 4.49 -6.65 -16.14
N HIS A 14 5.07 -6.35 -17.31
CA HIS A 14 4.46 -5.47 -18.32
C HIS A 14 3.05 -5.88 -18.77
N ILE A 15 2.76 -7.18 -18.82
CA ILE A 15 1.43 -7.68 -19.22
C ILE A 15 0.32 -7.34 -18.22
N PHE A 16 0.67 -7.13 -16.95
CA PHE A 16 -0.25 -6.76 -15.90
C PHE A 16 -0.11 -5.27 -15.52
N GLU A 17 1.00 -4.64 -15.90
CA GLU A 17 1.38 -3.29 -15.48
C GLU A 17 1.54 -3.15 -13.95
N PHE A 18 1.89 -4.24 -13.25
CA PHE A 18 2.10 -4.30 -11.81
C PHE A 18 3.48 -4.84 -11.44
N TYR A 19 3.91 -4.55 -10.21
CA TYR A 19 5.09 -5.13 -9.58
C TYR A 19 4.72 -6.36 -8.77
N PHE A 20 5.57 -7.39 -8.81
CA PHE A 20 5.35 -8.66 -8.15
C PHE A 20 6.55 -9.09 -7.31
N VAL A 21 6.27 -9.79 -6.22
CA VAL A 21 7.27 -10.49 -5.38
C VAL A 21 6.86 -11.95 -5.26
N HIS A 22 7.80 -12.81 -4.88
CA HIS A 22 7.46 -14.20 -4.54
C HIS A 22 6.64 -14.21 -3.23
N CYS A 23 5.49 -14.87 -3.21
CA CYS A 23 4.57 -14.87 -2.07
C CYS A 23 5.21 -15.41 -0.77
N SER A 24 6.19 -16.30 -0.85
CA SER A 24 6.92 -16.78 0.35
C SER A 24 7.77 -15.71 1.03
N THR A 25 7.96 -14.55 0.42
CA THR A 25 8.74 -13.46 1.00
C THR A 25 7.92 -12.52 1.87
N ILE A 26 6.58 -12.59 1.86
CA ILE A 26 5.71 -11.63 2.55
C ILE A 26 6.14 -11.34 3.99
N GLU A 27 6.44 -12.36 4.78
CA GLU A 27 6.81 -12.21 6.20
C GLU A 27 8.18 -11.54 6.45
N ILE A 28 9.04 -11.45 5.43
CA ILE A 28 10.38 -10.84 5.53
C ILE A 28 10.47 -9.49 4.81
N GLN A 29 9.39 -9.06 4.17
CA GLN A 29 9.33 -7.78 3.46
C GLN A 29 9.28 -6.61 4.46
N PRO A 30 9.76 -5.41 4.10
CA PRO A 30 9.84 -4.29 5.03
C PRO A 30 8.47 -3.68 5.31
N ASP A 31 8.31 -3.10 6.49
CA ASP A 31 7.19 -2.20 6.79
C ASP A 31 7.29 -0.91 5.97
N LEU A 32 6.15 -0.45 5.45
CA LEU A 32 6.06 0.88 4.85
C LEU A 32 5.62 1.88 5.90
N VAL A 33 6.50 2.84 6.19
CA VAL A 33 6.29 3.82 7.27
C VAL A 33 5.97 5.19 6.71
N PHE A 34 4.73 5.62 6.89
CA PHE A 34 4.26 6.95 6.52
C PHE A 34 4.30 7.86 7.75
N THR A 35 5.01 8.98 7.68
CA THR A 35 5.04 9.95 8.77
C THR A 35 4.17 11.16 8.42
N ILE A 36 3.06 11.34 9.13
CA ILE A 36 2.12 12.44 8.93
C ILE A 36 2.05 13.25 10.22
N ASN A 37 2.44 14.52 10.16
CA ASN A 37 2.49 15.42 11.32
C ASN A 37 3.27 14.82 12.52
N GLY A 38 4.40 14.16 12.25
CA GLY A 38 5.23 13.51 13.27
C GLY A 38 4.70 12.17 13.79
N VAL A 39 3.49 11.76 13.41
CA VAL A 39 2.90 10.46 13.76
C VAL A 39 3.29 9.43 12.69
N LYS A 40 3.79 8.28 13.13
CA LYS A 40 4.13 7.15 12.25
C LYS A 40 2.92 6.24 12.07
N TYR A 41 2.60 5.97 10.80
CA TYR A 41 1.60 5.02 10.34
C TYR A 41 2.32 3.89 9.62
N ILE A 42 2.13 2.67 10.10
CA ILE A 42 2.82 1.47 9.61
C ILE A 42 1.83 0.67 8.76
N VAL A 43 2.19 0.43 7.51
CA VAL A 43 1.50 -0.51 6.61
C VAL A 43 2.40 -1.74 6.51
N THR A 44 1.91 -2.88 6.99
CA THR A 44 2.70 -4.12 7.04
C THR A 44 2.74 -4.81 5.68
N PRO A 45 3.67 -5.74 5.43
CA PRO A 45 3.70 -6.55 4.21
C PRO A 45 2.37 -7.21 3.84
N GLN A 46 1.63 -7.72 4.82
CA GLN A 46 0.33 -8.36 4.60
C GLN A 46 -0.73 -7.38 4.06
N ASP A 47 -0.55 -6.09 4.31
CA ASP A 47 -1.46 -5.04 3.84
C ASP A 47 -1.16 -4.59 2.41
N TYR A 48 0.12 -4.53 2.01
CA TYR A 48 0.52 -4.02 0.69
C TYR A 48 0.92 -5.10 -0.33
N ILE A 49 1.00 -6.37 0.07
CA ILE A 49 1.25 -7.51 -0.81
C ILE A 49 0.00 -8.36 -0.86
N LYS A 50 -0.57 -8.55 -2.07
CA LYS A 50 -1.82 -9.28 -2.27
C LYS A 50 -1.63 -10.45 -3.22
N GLU A 51 -2.27 -11.57 -2.92
CA GLU A 51 -2.37 -12.68 -3.86
C GLU A 51 -3.02 -12.19 -5.16
N SER A 52 -2.34 -12.42 -6.28
CA SER A 52 -2.73 -11.88 -7.58
C SER A 52 -3.76 -12.75 -8.32
N GLY A 53 -4.01 -13.97 -7.84
CA GLY A 53 -4.81 -14.99 -8.53
C GLY A 53 -4.11 -15.61 -9.76
N LEU A 54 -2.91 -15.15 -10.12
CA LEU A 54 -2.16 -15.56 -11.31
C LEU A 54 -1.16 -16.70 -11.03
N GLY A 55 -1.52 -17.60 -10.11
CA GLY A 55 -0.64 -18.62 -9.55
C GLY A 55 -0.29 -18.34 -8.08
N LYS A 56 0.09 -19.39 -7.34
CA LYS A 56 0.41 -19.28 -5.90
C LYS A 56 1.83 -18.75 -5.61
N GLU A 57 2.61 -18.54 -6.66
CA GLU A 57 4.03 -18.22 -6.55
C GLU A 57 4.28 -16.71 -6.45
N PHE A 58 3.52 -15.90 -7.21
CA PHE A 58 3.74 -14.46 -7.31
C PHE A 58 2.56 -13.64 -6.77
N CYS A 59 2.89 -12.74 -5.85
CA CYS A 59 1.97 -11.82 -5.21
C CYS A 59 2.24 -10.40 -5.72
N ALA A 60 1.18 -9.64 -5.95
CA ALA A 60 1.27 -8.28 -6.48
C ALA A 60 1.49 -7.28 -5.34
N LEU A 61 2.31 -6.26 -5.59
CA LEU A 61 2.32 -5.06 -4.77
C LEU A 61 1.06 -4.25 -5.09
N SER A 62 0.24 -3.97 -4.08
CA SER A 62 -0.93 -3.11 -4.20
C SER A 62 -0.60 -1.61 -4.06
N ILE A 63 0.68 -1.28 -4.17
CA ILE A 63 1.21 0.08 -4.29
C ILE A 63 1.98 0.13 -5.60
N PHE A 64 1.62 1.09 -6.44
CA PHE A 64 2.10 1.16 -7.81
C PHE A 64 2.12 2.61 -8.28
N ASP A 65 2.92 2.89 -9.29
CA ASP A 65 2.92 4.19 -9.93
C ASP A 65 1.58 4.36 -10.67
N ALA A 66 0.91 5.48 -10.44
CA ALA A 66 -0.27 5.87 -11.19
C ALA A 66 0.09 7.11 -12.02
N THR A 67 -0.04 7.03 -13.34
CA THR A 67 0.05 8.24 -14.18
C THR A 67 -1.18 9.10 -13.93
N SER A 68 -1.04 10.19 -13.17
CA SER A 68 -2.13 11.17 -13.05
C SER A 68 -2.28 11.87 -14.40
N ARG A 69 -3.45 11.71 -15.03
CA ARG A 69 -3.77 12.35 -16.32
C ARG A 69 -4.39 13.74 -16.16
N GLY A 70 -4.19 14.42 -15.03
CA GLY A 70 -4.89 15.68 -14.72
C GLY A 70 -4.22 16.57 -13.66
N PHE A 71 -4.87 17.70 -13.34
CA PHE A 71 -4.46 18.64 -12.30
C PHE A 71 -4.82 18.08 -10.92
N GLY A 72 -3.82 17.66 -10.13
CA GLY A 72 -4.04 17.09 -8.79
C GLY A 72 -2.75 16.71 -8.07
N ALA A 73 -2.88 16.12 -6.88
CA ALA A 73 -1.74 15.64 -6.10
C ALA A 73 -0.95 14.57 -6.88
N PRO A 74 0.39 14.55 -6.79
CA PRO A 74 1.23 13.59 -7.53
C PRO A 74 1.10 12.14 -7.03
N TRP A 75 0.38 11.93 -5.92
CA TRP A 75 0.14 10.62 -5.32
C TRP A 75 -1.22 10.62 -4.63
N VAL A 76 -1.74 9.42 -4.38
CA VAL A 76 -3.00 9.20 -3.66
C VAL A 76 -2.83 8.09 -2.63
N PHE A 77 -3.54 8.20 -1.50
CA PHE A 77 -3.71 7.08 -0.59
C PHE A 77 -4.78 6.14 -1.14
N GLY A 78 -4.32 5.07 -1.79
CA GLY A 78 -5.18 4.07 -2.45
C GLY A 78 -5.76 3.01 -1.50
N SER A 79 -6.19 1.90 -2.09
CA SER A 79 -6.86 0.79 -1.39
C SER A 79 -6.07 0.27 -0.19
N THR A 80 -4.75 0.09 -0.31
CA THR A 80 -3.88 -0.34 0.80
C THR A 80 -4.00 0.54 2.03
N TRP A 81 -3.94 1.87 1.85
CA TRP A 81 -4.08 2.80 2.96
C TRP A 81 -5.47 2.73 3.59
N ILE A 82 -6.50 2.65 2.74
CA ILE A 82 -7.90 2.60 3.17
C ILE A 82 -8.19 1.30 3.94
N SER A 83 -7.56 0.19 3.58
CA SER A 83 -7.68 -1.08 4.33
C SER A 83 -6.88 -1.08 5.63
N SER A 84 -5.70 -0.45 5.65
CA SER A 84 -4.83 -0.42 6.83
C SER A 84 -5.28 0.56 7.91
N PHE A 85 -6.11 1.55 7.57
CA PHE A 85 -6.54 2.59 8.52
C PHE A 85 -8.00 2.98 8.35
N CYS A 86 -8.67 3.24 9.47
CA CYS A 86 -9.94 3.95 9.46
C CYS A 86 -9.69 5.42 9.08
N ASN A 87 -10.35 5.89 8.03
CA ASN A 87 -10.23 7.25 7.52
C ASN A 87 -11.42 8.09 7.99
N ILE A 88 -11.16 9.13 8.78
CA ILE A 88 -12.18 9.99 9.39
C ILE A 88 -12.18 11.32 8.64
N TYR A 89 -13.24 11.59 7.89
CA TYR A 89 -13.41 12.82 7.13
C TYR A 89 -14.23 13.84 7.95
N ASP A 90 -13.56 14.76 8.62
CA ASP A 90 -14.18 15.84 9.38
C ASP A 90 -14.30 17.08 8.49
N ILE A 91 -15.37 17.11 7.69
CA ILE A 91 -15.64 18.18 6.71
C ILE A 91 -15.85 19.52 7.41
N GLY A 92 -16.51 19.53 8.58
CA GLY A 92 -16.79 20.75 9.33
C GLY A 92 -15.51 21.47 9.80
N GLN A 93 -14.49 20.71 10.18
CA GLN A 93 -13.18 21.23 10.56
C GLN A 93 -12.13 21.17 9.43
N LYS A 94 -12.53 20.78 8.20
CA LYS A 94 -11.66 20.67 7.02
C LYS A 94 -10.40 19.84 7.28
N ARG A 95 -10.53 18.70 7.95
CA ARG A 95 -9.40 17.82 8.30
C ARG A 95 -9.73 16.35 8.05
N ILE A 96 -8.68 15.56 7.88
CA ILE A 96 -8.75 14.11 7.84
C ILE A 96 -7.98 13.54 9.03
N GLY A 97 -8.54 12.52 9.67
CA GLY A 97 -7.92 11.76 10.73
C GLY A 97 -7.74 10.30 10.32
N PHE A 98 -6.76 9.64 10.93
CA PHE A 98 -6.48 8.22 10.71
C PHE A 98 -6.42 7.50 12.06
N ALA A 99 -7.10 6.37 12.16
CA ALA A 99 -7.07 5.50 13.33
C ALA A 99 -6.76 4.06 12.93
N LYS A 100 -6.27 3.26 13.89
CA LYS A 100 -6.12 1.83 13.68
C LYS A 100 -7.48 1.19 13.36
N PRO A 101 -7.54 0.27 12.38
CA PRO A 101 -8.77 -0.43 12.05
C PRO A 101 -9.15 -1.38 13.20
N ILE A 102 -10.45 -1.61 13.38
CA ILE A 102 -10.91 -2.64 14.30
C ILE A 102 -10.76 -3.97 13.58
N THR A 103 -9.73 -4.73 13.93
CA THR A 103 -9.60 -6.13 13.50
C THR A 103 -10.37 -6.99 14.48
N SER A 104 -11.45 -7.63 14.04
CA SER A 104 -12.00 -8.78 14.78
C SER A 104 -10.92 -9.86 14.78
N ALA A 105 -10.42 -10.21 15.97
CA ALA A 105 -9.62 -11.42 16.11
C ALA A 105 -10.49 -12.60 15.65
N ALA A 106 -10.04 -13.30 14.61
CA ALA A 106 -10.53 -14.62 14.25
C ALA A 106 -9.60 -15.65 14.90
#